data_AF-A0A3R0XB70-F1
#
_entry.id   AF-A0A3R0XB70-F1
#
_cell.length_a   1.000
_cell.length_b   1.000
_cell.length_c   1.000
_cell.angle_alpha   90.00
_cell.angle_beta   90.00
_cell.angle_gamma   90.00
#
_symmetry.space_group_name_H-M   'P 1'
#
loop_
_entity.id
_entity.type
_entity.pdbx_description
1 polymer ?
#
loop_
_entity_poly.entity_id
_entity_poly.type
_entity_poly.pdbx_seq_one_letter_code
_entity_poly.pdbx_strand_id
1 'polypeptide(L)'
;MTTITRENAEIKSFITGFLSDPAHDNQSLDSLLANVFRIALASLEAEPVAWKATFTQIDNEHNTFTTMYSDKAEVERWVRLHEIGDFRAEITPLYAAPSAPVIPDGWISCSDRMPAQDDWILIYSKHGEYMAGQVQGEYVELSDGTLSWLGNALFWMPLPEPPQEVK
;
A
#
# COMPACT_ATOMS: atom_id res chain seq x y z
N MET A 1 -23.52 -9.79 19.30
CA MET A 1 -22.96 -8.68 18.49
C MET A 1 -22.72 -7.52 19.45
N THR A 2 -21.47 -7.08 19.63
CA THR A 2 -21.17 -5.93 20.49
C THR A 2 -21.57 -4.63 19.78
N THR A 3 -21.87 -3.57 20.52
CA THR A 3 -22.32 -2.28 19.97
C THR A 3 -21.37 -1.72 18.91
N ILE A 4 -20.05 -1.89 19.13
CA ILE A 4 -18.97 -1.51 18.20
C ILE A 4 -19.10 -2.21 16.84
N THR A 5 -19.53 -3.48 16.81
CA THR A 5 -19.72 -4.22 15.54
C THR A 5 -20.91 -3.69 14.73
N ARG A 6 -21.95 -3.17 15.40
CA ARG A 6 -23.14 -2.62 14.72
C ARG A 6 -22.84 -1.26 14.09
N GLU A 7 -22.20 -0.37 14.84
CA GLU A 7 -21.80 0.95 14.35
C GLU A 7 -20.83 0.85 13.17
N ASN A 8 -19.86 -0.07 13.24
CA ASN A 8 -18.93 -0.30 12.13
C ASN A 8 -19.65 -0.83 10.87
N ALA A 9 -20.68 -1.67 11.02
CA ALA A 9 -21.46 -2.17 9.89
C ALA A 9 -22.33 -1.06 9.25
N GLU A 10 -22.92 -0.19 10.07
CA GLU A 10 -23.68 0.97 9.61
C GLU A 10 -22.78 1.96 8.84
N ILE A 11 -21.60 2.28 9.39
CA ILE A 11 -20.61 3.16 8.75
C ILE A 11 -20.12 2.54 7.43
N LYS A 12 -19.77 1.25 7.44
CA LYS A 12 -19.35 0.55 6.22
C LYS A 12 -20.44 0.60 5.15
N SER A 13 -21.69 0.31 5.52
CA SER A 13 -22.82 0.37 4.59
C SER A 13 -23.02 1.76 4.00
N PHE A 14 -22.88 2.82 4.81
CA PHE A 14 -22.97 4.20 4.34
C PHE A 14 -21.87 4.53 3.33
N ILE A 15 -20.62 4.21 3.66
CA ILE A 15 -19.46 4.49 2.80
C ILE A 15 -19.58 3.74 1.47
N THR A 16 -19.95 2.46 1.50
CA THR A 16 -20.14 1.66 0.28
C THR A 16 -21.27 2.23 -0.58
N GLY A 17 -22.38 2.64 0.02
CA GLY A 17 -23.49 3.28 -0.69
C GLY A 17 -23.06 4.59 -1.36
N PHE A 18 -22.31 5.43 -0.64
CA PHE A 18 -21.79 6.69 -1.17
C PHE A 18 -20.85 6.47 -2.36
N LEU A 19 -19.90 5.53 -2.25
CA LEU A 19 -18.92 5.25 -3.30
C LEU A 19 -19.51 4.55 -4.54
N SER A 20 -20.69 3.95 -4.42
CA SER A 20 -21.36 3.22 -5.52
C SER A 20 -22.40 4.07 -6.27
N ASP A 21 -22.73 5.28 -5.78
CA ASP A 21 -23.74 6.14 -6.38
C ASP A 21 -23.14 6.95 -7.54
N PRO A 22 -23.63 6.76 -8.79
CA PRO A 22 -23.15 7.50 -9.97
C PRO A 22 -23.33 9.03 -9.86
N ALA A 23 -24.28 9.50 -9.05
CA ALA A 23 -24.47 10.92 -8.81
C ALA A 23 -23.30 11.55 -8.03
N HIS A 24 -22.55 10.74 -7.30
CA HIS A 24 -21.39 11.14 -6.49
C HIS A 24 -20.06 10.79 -7.19
N ASP A 25 -20.08 9.88 -8.17
CA ASP A 25 -18.96 9.49 -9.03
C ASP A 25 -18.69 10.49 -10.18
N ASN A 26 -19.60 11.45 -10.42
CA ASN A 26 -19.50 12.40 -11.53
C ASN A 26 -18.43 13.49 -11.38
N GLN A 27 -17.62 13.50 -10.31
CA GLN A 27 -16.44 14.36 -10.22
C GLN A 27 -15.25 13.64 -9.57
N SER A 28 -14.53 12.95 -10.45
CA SER A 28 -13.11 12.61 -10.38
C SER A 28 -12.69 11.52 -9.38
N LEU A 29 -11.91 10.57 -9.90
CA LEU A 29 -11.01 9.69 -9.14
C LEU A 29 -10.15 10.47 -8.11
N ASP A 30 -10.03 11.79 -8.25
CA ASP A 30 -9.28 12.72 -7.40
C ASP A 30 -10.12 13.53 -6.40
N SER A 31 -11.43 13.26 -6.25
CA SER A 31 -12.24 13.93 -5.21
C SER A 31 -11.69 13.58 -3.83
N LEU A 32 -11.25 14.62 -3.09
CA LEU A 32 -10.71 14.47 -1.74
C LEU A 32 -11.68 13.72 -0.82
N LEU A 33 -12.98 14.00 -0.95
CA LEU A 33 -14.01 13.34 -0.15
C LEU A 33 -14.15 11.84 -0.49
N ALA A 34 -14.14 11.49 -1.79
CA ALA A 34 -14.18 10.09 -2.22
C ALA A 34 -12.91 9.34 -1.76
N ASN A 35 -11.75 9.99 -1.81
CA ASN A 35 -10.49 9.41 -1.33
C ASN A 35 -10.49 9.19 0.19
N VAL A 36 -11.04 10.13 0.97
CA VAL A 36 -11.24 9.94 2.41
C VAL A 36 -12.14 8.73 2.68
N PHE A 37 -13.23 8.57 1.93
CA PHE A 37 -14.12 7.42 2.10
C PHE A 37 -13.48 6.09 1.69
N ARG A 38 -12.67 6.07 0.62
CA ARG A 38 -11.88 4.88 0.25
C ARG A 38 -10.88 4.48 1.33
N ILE A 39 -10.18 5.45 1.93
CA ILE A 39 -9.25 5.22 3.05
C ILE A 39 -10.01 4.69 4.27
N ALA A 40 -11.15 5.30 4.60
CA ALA A 40 -11.99 4.84 5.71
C ALA A 40 -12.49 3.41 5.49
N LEU A 41 -12.95 3.07 4.28
CA LEU A 41 -13.37 1.72 3.93
C LEU A 41 -12.21 0.71 4.05
N ALA A 42 -11.05 1.04 3.47
CA ALA A 42 -9.87 0.18 3.55
C ALA A 42 -9.41 -0.04 5.01
N SER A 43 -9.55 0.96 5.87
CA SER A 43 -9.26 0.85 7.30
C SER A 43 -10.26 -0.07 8.03
N LEU A 44 -11.56 0.01 7.68
CA LEU A 44 -12.59 -0.86 8.24
C LEU A 44 -12.49 -2.32 7.76
N GLU A 45 -11.89 -2.54 6.59
CA GLU A 45 -11.70 -3.85 5.98
C GLU A 45 -10.32 -4.46 6.23
N ALA A 46 -9.41 -3.69 6.84
CA ALA A 46 -8.04 -4.13 7.10
C ALA A 46 -8.04 -5.39 7.97
N GLU A 47 -7.26 -6.38 7.55
CA GLU A 47 -6.98 -7.55 8.37
C GLU A 47 -5.79 -7.28 9.30
N PRO A 48 -5.86 -7.67 10.57
CA PRO A 48 -4.72 -7.53 11.48
C PRO A 48 -3.58 -8.48 11.08
N VAL A 49 -2.36 -7.98 11.19
CA VAL A 49 -1.12 -8.73 10.88
C VAL A 49 -0.54 -9.44 12.10
N ALA A 50 -0.94 -9.00 13.29
CA ALA A 50 -0.53 -9.58 14.56
C ALA A 50 -1.53 -9.25 15.66
N TRP A 51 -1.42 -9.93 16.80
CA TRP A 51 -2.22 -9.72 18.00
C TRP A 51 -1.31 -9.55 19.19
N LYS A 52 -1.50 -8.46 19.92
CA LYS A 52 -0.92 -8.24 21.24
C LYS A 52 -1.89 -8.79 22.27
N ALA A 53 -1.42 -9.70 23.13
CA ALA A 53 -2.20 -10.22 24.24
C ALA A 53 -1.52 -9.84 25.56
N THR A 54 -2.26 -9.13 26.42
CA THR A 54 -1.82 -8.77 27.77
C THR A 54 -2.63 -9.59 28.77
N PHE A 55 -1.95 -10.40 29.56
CA PHE A 55 -2.53 -11.25 30.58
C PHE A 55 -2.26 -10.65 31.95
N THR A 56 -3.29 -10.52 32.78
CA THR A 56 -3.19 -10.02 34.15
C THR A 56 -3.90 -10.98 35.08
N GLN A 57 -3.22 -11.40 36.15
CA GLN A 57 -3.85 -12.26 37.17
C GLN A 57 -4.94 -11.49 37.92
N ILE A 58 -6.08 -12.14 38.12
CA ILE A 58 -7.18 -11.63 38.94
C ILE A 58 -6.67 -11.49 40.38
N ASP A 59 -7.00 -10.37 41.01
CA ASP A 59 -6.57 -10.00 42.37
C ASP A 59 -5.05 -9.81 42.58
N ASN A 60 -4.24 -9.87 41.52
CA ASN A 60 -2.80 -9.61 41.58
C ASN A 60 -2.28 -8.92 40.31
N GLU A 61 -2.47 -7.60 40.23
CA GLU A 61 -2.13 -6.81 39.03
C GLU A 61 -0.63 -6.78 38.69
N HIS A 62 0.24 -7.02 39.68
CA HIS A 62 1.69 -7.10 39.46
C HIS A 62 2.10 -8.30 38.61
N ASN A 63 1.28 -9.35 38.61
CA ASN A 63 1.47 -10.51 37.75
C ASN A 63 0.80 -10.27 36.40
N THR A 64 1.39 -9.36 35.64
CA THR A 64 0.97 -9.00 34.29
C THR A 64 2.10 -9.26 33.30
N PHE A 65 1.79 -9.90 32.18
CA PHE A 65 2.74 -10.07 31.08
C PHE A 65 2.08 -9.82 29.74
N THR A 66 2.89 -9.46 28.74
CA THR A 66 2.43 -9.18 27.38
C THR A 66 3.23 -9.99 26.40
N THR A 67 2.55 -10.54 25.41
CA THR A 67 3.16 -11.32 24.34
C THR A 67 2.47 -11.05 23.01
N MET A 68 3.17 -11.39 21.93
CA MET A 68 2.80 -11.10 20.55
C MET A 68 2.57 -12.41 19.80
N TYR A 69 1.52 -12.44 18.99
CA TYR A 69 1.16 -13.60 18.19
C TYR A 69 0.86 -13.21 16.75
N SER A 70 1.22 -14.08 15.82
CA SER A 70 0.92 -13.93 14.39
C SER A 70 -0.38 -14.62 13.96
N ASP A 71 -1.03 -15.36 14.86
CA ASP A 71 -2.28 -16.07 14.58
C ASP A 71 -3.31 -15.82 15.70
N LYS A 72 -4.51 -15.39 15.32
CA LYS A 72 -5.64 -15.18 16.23
C LYS A 72 -6.03 -16.45 16.96
N ALA A 73 -6.05 -17.59 16.27
CA ALA A 73 -6.46 -18.86 16.88
C ALA A 73 -5.47 -19.29 17.97
N GLU A 74 -4.18 -18.96 17.81
CA GLU A 74 -3.17 -19.16 18.84
C GLU A 74 -3.44 -18.30 20.07
N VAL A 75 -3.74 -17.01 19.89
CA VAL A 75 -4.11 -16.11 21.00
C VAL A 75 -5.29 -16.68 21.77
N GLU A 76 -6.36 -17.06 21.07
CA GLU A 76 -7.57 -17.61 21.70
C GLU A 76 -7.32 -18.92 22.46
N ARG A 77 -6.41 -19.77 21.98
CA ARG A 77 -5.99 -20.97 22.73
C ARG A 77 -5.29 -20.60 24.03
N TRP A 78 -4.36 -19.65 23.99
CA TRP A 78 -3.64 -19.20 25.17
C TRP A 78 -4.54 -18.44 26.16
N VAL A 79 -5.51 -17.67 25.68
CA VAL A 79 -6.53 -17.04 26.53
C VAL A 79 -7.31 -18.08 27.31
N ARG A 80 -7.87 -19.09 26.65
CA ARG A 80 -8.61 -20.17 27.34
C ARG A 80 -7.76 -20.92 28.36
N LEU A 81 -6.47 -21.10 28.09
CA LEU A 81 -5.56 -21.76 29.04
C LEU A 81 -5.32 -20.90 30.29
N HIS A 82 -5.05 -19.59 30.11
CA HIS A 82 -4.75 -18.69 31.22
C HIS A 82 -6.00 -18.30 32.02
N GLU A 83 -7.19 -18.34 31.42
CA GLU A 83 -8.46 -18.22 32.15
C GLU A 83 -8.60 -19.28 33.25
N ILE A 84 -8.09 -20.50 33.05
CA ILE A 84 -8.10 -21.57 34.08
C ILE A 84 -7.21 -21.20 35.27
N GLY A 85 -6.20 -20.35 35.05
CA GLY A 85 -5.29 -19.84 36.07
C GLY A 85 -5.71 -18.51 36.68
N ASP A 86 -6.98 -18.11 36.55
CA ASP A 86 -7.51 -16.82 37.00
C ASP A 86 -6.79 -15.62 36.39
N PHE A 87 -6.49 -15.65 35.08
CA PHE A 87 -6.02 -14.48 34.35
C PHE A 87 -7.13 -13.88 33.49
N ARG A 88 -7.21 -12.54 33.47
CA ARG A 88 -7.91 -11.79 32.41
C ARG A 88 -6.94 -11.52 31.26
N ALA A 89 -7.44 -11.58 30.03
CA ALA A 89 -6.66 -11.26 28.84
C ALA A 89 -7.26 -10.08 28.09
N GLU A 90 -6.43 -9.11 27.72
CA GLU A 90 -6.75 -8.04 26.78
C GLU A 90 -6.07 -8.32 25.44
N ILE A 91 -6.87 -8.46 24.38
CA ILE A 91 -6.38 -8.73 23.03
C ILE A 91 -6.52 -7.46 22.19
N THR A 92 -5.40 -6.93 21.72
CA THR A 92 -5.37 -5.81 20.77
C THR A 92 -4.92 -6.31 19.39
N PRO A 93 -5.75 -6.23 18.35
CA PRO A 93 -5.30 -6.46 16.98
C PRO A 93 -4.34 -5.36 16.53
N LEU A 94 -3.28 -5.74 15.83
CA LEU A 94 -2.31 -4.83 15.25
C LEU A 94 -2.42 -4.88 13.74
N TYR A 95 -2.51 -3.70 13.13
CA TYR A 95 -2.63 -3.53 11.70
C TYR A 95 -1.33 -2.94 11.17
N ALA A 96 -0.87 -3.43 10.02
CA ALA A 96 0.14 -2.75 9.26
C ALA A 96 -0.55 -1.89 8.21
N ALA A 97 -0.12 -0.64 8.07
CA ALA A 97 -0.37 0.06 6.83
C ALA A 97 0.33 -0.75 5.72
N PRO A 98 -0.30 -0.92 4.54
CA PRO A 98 0.43 -1.36 3.37
C PRO A 98 1.68 -0.49 3.28
N SER A 99 2.86 -1.11 3.17
CA SER A 99 4.04 -0.36 2.79
C SER A 99 3.65 0.42 1.55
N ALA A 100 3.79 1.76 1.60
CA ALA A 100 3.60 2.59 0.42
C ALA A 100 4.33 1.86 -0.70
N PRO A 101 3.63 1.48 -1.78
CA PRO A 101 4.28 0.71 -2.80
C PRO A 101 5.45 1.59 -3.21
N VAL A 102 6.67 1.10 -2.96
CA VAL A 102 7.84 1.64 -3.62
C VAL A 102 7.69 1.14 -5.04
N ILE A 103 6.70 1.68 -5.74
CA ILE A 103 6.71 1.81 -7.17
C ILE A 103 7.90 2.76 -7.34
N PRO A 104 9.00 2.34 -7.97
CA PRO A 104 9.75 3.34 -8.70
C PRO A 104 8.72 3.84 -9.72
N ASP A 105 8.05 4.97 -9.44
CA ASP A 105 7.18 5.71 -10.36
C ASP A 105 8.02 6.18 -11.55
N GLY A 106 8.50 5.21 -12.32
CA GLY A 106 9.50 5.39 -13.34
C GLY A 106 9.02 4.73 -14.60
N TRP A 107 8.86 3.41 -14.56
CA TRP A 107 8.68 2.63 -15.78
C TRP A 107 7.25 2.70 -16.32
N ILE A 108 7.08 3.45 -17.39
CA ILE A 108 5.87 3.62 -18.20
C ILE A 108 5.98 2.70 -19.41
N SER A 109 4.95 1.91 -19.71
CA SER A 109 4.95 1.11 -20.94
C SER A 109 4.86 2.01 -22.17
N CYS A 110 5.65 1.71 -23.21
CA CYS A 110 5.51 2.39 -24.50
C CYS A 110 4.15 2.14 -25.17
N SER A 111 3.43 1.09 -24.77
CA SER A 111 2.05 0.85 -25.23
C SER A 111 1.03 1.79 -24.58
N ASP A 112 1.29 2.21 -23.34
CA ASP A 112 0.41 3.12 -22.60
C ASP A 112 0.67 4.57 -23.01
N ARG A 113 1.95 4.95 -23.10
CA ARG A 113 2.38 6.30 -23.43
C ARG A 113 3.77 6.30 -24.04
N MET A 114 3.93 6.94 -25.19
CA MET A 114 5.24 7.22 -25.77
C MET A 114 5.93 8.37 -25.01
N PRO A 115 7.27 8.34 -24.85
CA PRO A 115 7.99 9.44 -24.22
C PRO A 115 7.88 10.72 -25.06
N ALA A 116 7.95 11.87 -24.41
CA ALA A 116 7.86 13.15 -25.11
C ALA A 116 9.17 13.48 -25.83
N GLN A 117 9.06 14.34 -26.84
CA GLN A 117 10.21 14.86 -27.57
C GLN A 117 11.14 15.65 -26.64
N ASP A 118 12.45 15.52 -26.85
CA ASP A 118 13.52 16.22 -26.12
C ASP A 118 13.67 15.83 -24.64
N ASP A 119 12.90 14.84 -24.13
CA ASP A 119 13.05 14.30 -22.78
C ASP A 119 14.25 13.35 -22.67
N TRP A 120 14.93 13.42 -21.53
CA TRP A 120 15.94 12.44 -21.13
C TRP A 120 15.28 11.26 -20.43
N ILE A 121 15.47 10.07 -20.99
CA ILE A 121 14.80 8.86 -20.54
C ILE A 121 15.77 7.69 -20.37
N LEU A 122 15.38 6.77 -19.49
CA LEU A 122 15.95 5.42 -19.39
C LEU A 122 14.95 4.44 -20.04
N ILE A 123 15.46 3.48 -20.82
CA ILE A 123 14.67 2.55 -21.64
C ILE A 123 15.01 1.12 -21.27
N TYR A 124 14.00 0.27 -21.20
CA TYR A 124 14.13 -1.18 -21.20
C TYR A 124 13.70 -1.74 -22.56
N SER A 125 14.62 -2.35 -23.30
CA SER A 125 14.38 -2.83 -24.67
C SER A 125 13.79 -4.23 -24.71
N LYS A 126 13.20 -4.58 -25.85
CA LYS A 126 12.76 -5.95 -26.17
C LYS A 126 13.91 -6.98 -26.17
N HIS A 127 15.16 -6.51 -26.22
CA HIS A 127 16.35 -7.34 -26.16
C HIS A 127 16.88 -7.52 -24.72
N GLY A 128 16.19 -6.94 -23.73
CA GLY A 128 16.56 -7.01 -22.32
C GLY A 128 17.65 -6.01 -21.92
N GLU A 129 17.86 -4.96 -22.71
CA GLU A 129 18.92 -3.97 -22.49
C GLU A 129 18.37 -2.74 -21.78
N TYR A 130 19.21 -2.13 -20.95
CA TYR A 130 18.96 -0.83 -20.33
C TYR A 130 19.79 0.24 -21.03
N MET A 131 19.14 1.29 -21.52
CA MET A 131 19.78 2.37 -22.26
C MET A 131 19.29 3.72 -21.77
N ALA A 132 20.14 4.74 -21.77
CA ALA A 132 19.78 6.11 -21.40
C ALA A 132 20.11 7.07 -22.55
N GLY A 133 19.21 8.01 -22.81
CA GLY A 133 19.39 8.97 -23.89
C GLY A 133 18.25 9.98 -23.99
N GLN A 134 18.37 10.89 -24.97
CA GLN A 134 17.37 11.91 -25.25
C GLN A 134 16.48 11.49 -26.41
N VAL A 135 15.17 11.72 -26.30
CA VAL A 135 14.23 11.43 -27.38
C VAL A 135 14.38 12.43 -28.53
N GLN A 136 14.64 11.92 -29.73
CA GLN A 136 14.71 12.67 -30.98
C GLN A 136 13.86 12.01 -32.07
N GLY A 137 12.62 12.48 -32.21
CA GLY A 137 11.64 11.95 -33.13
C GLY A 137 11.28 10.50 -32.77
N GLU A 138 11.54 9.58 -33.70
CA GLU A 138 11.31 8.14 -33.48
C GLU A 138 12.54 7.40 -32.91
N TYR A 139 13.57 8.15 -32.51
CA TYR A 139 14.82 7.61 -32.02
C TYR A 139 15.16 8.18 -30.64
N VAL A 140 16.11 7.52 -29.98
CA VAL A 140 16.72 7.98 -28.74
C VAL A 140 18.20 8.09 -29.01
N GLU A 141 18.73 9.30 -28.87
CA GLU A 141 20.17 9.55 -28.92
C GLU A 141 20.79 9.16 -27.58
N LEU A 142 21.51 8.05 -27.59
CA LEU A 142 22.22 7.53 -26.41
C LEU A 142 23.40 8.45 -26.07
N SER A 143 23.87 8.36 -24.82
CA SER A 143 24.98 9.18 -24.33
C SER A 143 26.30 9.05 -25.12
N ASP A 144 26.47 7.98 -25.90
CA ASP A 144 27.63 7.76 -26.77
C ASP A 144 27.43 8.29 -28.21
N GLY A 145 26.30 8.95 -28.49
CA GLY A 145 25.91 9.47 -29.81
C GLY A 145 25.25 8.45 -30.73
N THR A 146 25.00 7.22 -30.26
CA THR A 146 24.28 6.20 -31.04
C THR A 146 22.79 6.51 -31.06
N LEU A 147 22.16 6.41 -32.24
CA LEU A 147 20.70 6.51 -32.37
C LEU A 147 20.07 5.11 -32.24
N SER A 148 19.24 4.93 -31.21
CA SER A 148 18.46 3.71 -31.00
C SER A 148 17.01 3.93 -31.39
N TRP A 149 16.42 3.00 -32.14
CA TRP A 149 15.03 3.12 -32.57
C TRP A 149 14.05 2.88 -31.40
N LEU A 150 13.16 3.83 -31.17
CA LEU A 150 12.26 3.83 -30.02
C LEU A 150 11.21 2.70 -30.10
N GLY A 151 10.92 2.17 -31.30
CA GLY A 151 10.04 1.00 -31.46
C GLY A 151 10.57 -0.30 -30.83
N ASN A 152 11.82 -0.32 -30.37
CA ASN A 152 12.39 -1.44 -29.60
C ASN A 152 12.21 -1.30 -28.08
N ALA A 153 11.71 -0.15 -27.60
CA ALA A 153 11.46 0.11 -26.19
C ALA A 153 10.16 -0.58 -25.73
N LEU A 154 10.23 -1.31 -24.61
CA LEU A 154 9.05 -1.87 -23.95
C LEU A 154 8.54 -0.95 -22.84
N PHE A 155 9.48 -0.42 -22.05
CA PHE A 155 9.21 0.50 -20.97
C PHE A 155 10.23 1.64 -20.99
N TRP A 156 9.82 2.81 -20.53
CA TRP A 156 10.68 3.96 -20.35
C TRP A 156 10.41 4.65 -19.03
N MET A 157 11.38 5.41 -18.52
CA MET A 157 11.18 6.31 -17.39
C MET A 157 11.94 7.61 -17.60
N PRO A 158 11.49 8.74 -17.02
CA PRO A 158 12.34 9.93 -16.95
C PRO A 158 13.67 9.58 -16.29
N LEU A 159 14.76 10.12 -16.83
CA LEU A 159 16.08 9.92 -16.24
C LEU A 159 16.07 10.49 -14.81
N PRO A 160 16.37 9.69 -13.76
CA PRO A 160 16.30 10.15 -12.38
C PRO A 160 17.35 11.24 -12.12
N GLU A 161 17.04 12.17 -11.21
CA GLU A 161 18.01 13.15 -10.76
C GLU A 161 19.22 12.45 -10.12
N PRO A 162 20.46 12.94 -10.37
CA PRO A 162 21.64 12.41 -9.72
C PRO A 162 21.50 12.58 -8.19
N PRO A 163 22.05 11.65 -7.39
CA PRO A 163 22.00 11.76 -5.94
C PRO A 163 22.65 13.07 -5.50
N GLN A 164 21.90 13.91 -4.79
CA GLN A 164 22.44 15.14 -4.24
C GLN A 164 23.44 14.78 -3.13
N GLU A 165 24.69 15.24 -3.26
CA GLU A 165 25.67 15.11 -2.19
C GLU A 165 25.14 15.82 -0.94
N VAL A 166 24.91 15.05 0.12
CA VAL A 166 24.58 15.60 1.43
C VAL A 166 25.82 16.35 1.92
N LYS A 167 25.76 17.69 1.91
CA LYS A 167 26.78 18.55 2.49
C LYS A 167 26.89 18.38 4.00
#